data_AF-A0A3R5ZYD8-F1
#
_entry.id   AF-A0A3R5ZYD8-F1
#
_cell.length_a   1.000
_cell.length_b   1.000
_cell.length_c   1.000
_cell.angle_alpha   90.00
_cell.angle_beta   90.00
_cell.angle_gamma   90.00
#
_symmetry.space_group_name_H-M   'P 1'
#
loop_
_entity.id
_entity.type
_entity.pdbx_description
1 polymer ?
#
loop_
_entity_poly.entity_id
_entity_poly.type
_entity_poly.pdbx_seq_one_letter_code
_entity_poly.pdbx_strand_id
1 'polypeptide(L)'
;MNSLREFCSKLEMPKEVTEKILALYKELKETQNWEKIEEVMTQLFHEETWETGVKELRETLGEDAQGLKMLTCMLDCGLKTYLLYQKWGISDEIFIDSLKCFSRFVREHHESFGIYGFDREWWTVRQLSGKLFRIGELEYEFKENRKNGKEQRYISLHIPSDANLELEAVHRSYRLAGIFVRQYFPAYIHAKIRCSSWLLAPALRDVLPSNSKIIRFQKEFLIQHVEEESDSFMQWVYKRTDIPWESLPEETTLQRNLKQYILSGRKVGEGAGYLSEKIFQRLFTAE
;
A
#
# COMPACT_ATOMS: atom_id res chain seq x y z
N MET A 1 2.78 10.23 -20.06
CA MET A 1 2.29 11.34 -19.21
C MET A 1 3.39 12.38 -19.08
N ASN A 2 3.07 13.62 -19.44
CA ASN A 2 4.07 14.68 -19.61
C ASN A 2 3.88 15.86 -18.65
N SER A 3 2.88 15.80 -17.76
CA SER A 3 2.63 16.86 -16.77
C SER A 3 2.01 16.33 -15.48
N LEU A 4 2.21 17.06 -14.38
CA LEU A 4 1.62 16.76 -13.09
C LEU A 4 0.08 16.83 -13.12
N ARG A 5 -0.49 17.71 -13.95
CA ARG A 5 -1.95 17.83 -14.14
C ARG A 5 -2.53 16.59 -14.81
N GLU A 6 -1.90 16.12 -15.89
CA GLU A 6 -2.30 14.89 -16.57
C GLU A 6 -2.20 13.69 -15.62
N PHE A 7 -1.11 13.61 -14.86
CA PHE A 7 -0.90 12.53 -13.91
C PHE A 7 -1.95 12.53 -12.79
N CYS A 8 -2.22 13.67 -12.15
CA CYS A 8 -3.28 13.80 -11.15
C CYS A 8 -4.65 13.39 -11.70
N SER A 9 -4.96 13.76 -12.95
CA SER A 9 -6.20 13.36 -13.63
C SER A 9 -6.29 11.84 -13.80
N LYS A 10 -5.22 11.18 -14.26
CA LYS A 10 -5.16 9.72 -14.41
C LYS A 10 -5.24 8.96 -13.09
N LEU A 11 -4.69 9.53 -12.01
CA LEU A 11 -4.82 9.01 -10.66
C LEU A 11 -6.21 9.27 -10.06
N GLU A 12 -7.09 10.00 -10.73
CA GLU A 12 -8.40 10.41 -10.22
C GLU A 12 -8.27 11.19 -8.90
N MET A 13 -7.23 12.04 -8.81
CA MET A 13 -7.00 12.91 -7.68
C MET A 13 -8.17 13.92 -7.54
N PRO A 14 -8.68 14.23 -6.33
CA PRO A 14 -9.71 15.24 -6.17
C PRO A 14 -9.33 16.57 -6.80
N LYS A 15 -10.28 17.24 -7.45
CA LYS A 15 -10.03 18.47 -8.22
C LYS A 15 -9.40 19.57 -7.36
N GLU A 16 -9.92 19.80 -6.17
CA GLU A 16 -9.38 20.82 -5.25
C GLU A 16 -7.95 20.50 -4.78
N VAL A 17 -7.63 19.21 -4.59
CA VAL A 17 -6.27 18.78 -4.22
C VAL A 17 -5.34 18.95 -5.41
N THR A 18 -5.80 18.65 -6.62
CA THR A 18 -5.05 18.84 -7.87
C THR A 18 -4.65 20.31 -8.07
N GLU A 19 -5.58 21.26 -7.90
CA GLU A 19 -5.24 22.68 -8.04
C GLU A 19 -4.26 23.15 -6.95
N LYS A 20 -4.37 22.64 -5.71
CA LYS A 20 -3.39 22.90 -4.64
C LYS A 20 -2.00 22.33 -4.98
N ILE A 21 -1.93 21.09 -5.45
CA ILE A 21 -0.67 20.45 -5.89
C ILE A 21 0.00 21.29 -6.98
N LEU A 22 -0.76 21.75 -7.97
CA LEU A 22 -0.19 22.52 -9.08
C LEU A 22 0.31 23.91 -8.65
N ALA A 23 -0.40 24.55 -7.72
CA ALA A 23 0.05 25.81 -7.13
C ALA A 23 1.33 25.62 -6.29
N LEU A 24 1.34 24.60 -5.41
CA LEU A 24 2.51 24.25 -4.59
C LEU A 24 3.71 23.85 -5.45
N TYR A 25 3.50 23.11 -6.54
CA TYR A 25 4.57 22.71 -7.44
C TYR A 25 5.25 23.92 -8.07
N LYS A 26 4.47 24.91 -8.49
CA LYS A 26 5.00 26.17 -9.01
C LYS A 26 5.78 26.94 -7.94
N GLU A 27 5.19 27.10 -6.76
CA GLU A 27 5.84 27.79 -5.62
C GLU A 27 7.17 27.13 -5.25
N LEU A 28 7.18 25.82 -5.06
CA LEU A 28 8.38 25.05 -4.71
C LEU A 28 9.49 25.22 -5.76
N LYS A 29 9.14 25.20 -7.04
CA LYS A 29 10.10 25.41 -8.15
C LYS A 29 10.66 26.82 -8.25
N GLU A 30 9.91 27.82 -7.79
CA GLU A 30 10.36 29.22 -7.76
C GLU A 30 11.26 29.50 -6.54
N THR A 31 11.32 28.59 -5.55
CA THR A 31 12.23 28.73 -4.41
C THR A 31 13.68 28.42 -4.77
N GLN A 32 14.62 29.08 -4.11
CA GLN A 32 16.07 28.77 -4.20
C GLN A 32 16.42 27.36 -3.66
N ASN A 33 15.47 26.66 -3.05
CA ASN A 33 15.67 25.33 -2.46
C ASN A 33 15.26 24.19 -3.38
N TRP A 34 14.72 24.44 -4.58
CA TRP A 34 14.22 23.38 -5.46
C TRP A 34 15.30 22.36 -5.84
N GLU A 35 16.51 22.81 -6.17
CA GLU A 35 17.63 21.91 -6.51
C GLU A 35 17.96 20.97 -5.34
N LYS A 36 17.96 21.49 -4.11
CA LYS A 36 18.14 20.68 -2.89
C LYS A 36 16.98 19.70 -2.69
N ILE A 37 15.75 20.13 -2.92
CA ILE A 37 14.57 19.25 -2.83
C ILE A 37 14.69 18.11 -3.86
N GLU A 38 15.09 18.41 -5.09
CA GLU A 38 15.31 17.41 -6.13
C GLU A 38 16.41 16.42 -5.79
N GLU A 39 17.52 16.89 -5.22
CA GLU A 39 18.60 16.03 -4.74
C GLU A 39 18.08 15.07 -3.66
N VAL A 40 17.38 15.57 -2.64
CA VAL A 40 16.81 14.73 -1.57
C VAL A 40 15.79 13.72 -2.12
N MET A 41 14.96 14.15 -3.08
CA MET A 41 13.97 13.27 -3.73
C MET A 41 14.59 12.05 -4.42
N THR A 42 15.86 12.09 -4.82
CA THR A 42 16.55 10.92 -5.42
C THR A 42 16.64 9.74 -4.46
N GLN A 43 16.67 10.00 -3.14
CA GLN A 43 16.72 8.96 -2.11
C GLN A 43 15.40 8.17 -2.03
N LEU A 44 14.28 8.73 -2.49
CA LEU A 44 12.97 8.08 -2.43
C LEU A 44 12.82 6.90 -3.40
N PHE A 45 13.76 6.75 -4.35
CA PHE A 45 13.74 5.67 -5.34
C PHE A 45 14.47 4.40 -4.88
N HIS A 46 15.03 4.38 -3.67
CA HIS A 46 15.87 3.27 -3.20
C HIS A 46 15.46 2.79 -1.81
N GLU A 47 15.46 1.47 -1.61
CA GLU A 47 15.03 0.82 -0.36
C GLU A 47 15.96 1.17 0.82
N GLU A 48 17.24 1.40 0.54
CA GLU A 48 18.28 1.65 1.53
C GLU A 48 18.32 3.11 2.00
N THR A 49 17.74 4.05 1.25
CA THR A 49 17.87 5.49 1.53
C THR A 49 16.54 6.21 1.70
N TRP A 50 15.40 5.61 1.36
CA TRP A 50 14.12 6.32 1.41
C TRP A 50 13.74 6.81 2.81
N GLU A 51 14.09 6.11 3.89
CA GLU A 51 13.77 6.55 5.27
C GLU A 51 14.46 7.89 5.57
N THR A 52 15.76 7.97 5.27
CA THR A 52 16.55 9.19 5.37
C THR A 52 16.00 10.26 4.43
N GLY A 53 15.71 9.90 3.18
CA GLY A 53 15.15 10.81 2.18
C GLY A 53 13.81 11.42 2.60
N VAL A 54 12.89 10.64 3.15
CA VAL A 54 11.60 11.14 3.67
C VAL A 54 11.83 12.10 4.82
N LYS A 55 12.75 11.77 5.75
CA LYS A 55 13.07 12.64 6.88
C LYS A 55 13.67 13.97 6.41
N GLU A 56 14.70 13.93 5.58
CA GLU A 56 15.37 15.13 5.04
C GLU A 56 14.42 15.97 4.18
N LEU A 57 13.51 15.33 3.44
CA LEU A 57 12.51 16.03 2.64
C LEU A 57 11.52 16.76 3.54
N ARG A 58 11.03 16.15 4.63
CA ARG A 58 10.19 16.83 5.62
C ARG A 58 10.90 18.05 6.22
N GLU A 59 12.16 17.88 6.64
CA GLU A 59 12.96 18.99 7.19
C GLU A 59 13.14 20.13 6.17
N THR A 60 13.35 19.79 4.90
CA THR A 60 13.54 20.77 3.82
C THR A 60 12.25 21.51 3.45
N LEU A 61 11.10 20.83 3.49
CA LEU A 61 9.79 21.41 3.16
C LEU A 61 9.22 22.30 4.29
N GLY A 62 9.70 22.10 5.51
CA GLY A 62 9.27 22.85 6.69
C GLY A 62 7.82 22.53 7.09
N GLU A 63 7.05 23.55 7.45
CA GLU A 63 5.65 23.36 7.85
C GLU A 63 4.80 22.83 6.68
N ASP A 64 4.16 21.68 6.89
CA ASP A 64 3.29 21.01 5.93
C ASP A 64 2.18 20.25 6.66
N ALA A 65 1.33 20.97 7.41
CA ALA A 65 0.34 20.37 8.31
C ALA A 65 -0.62 19.39 7.63
N GLN A 66 -0.85 19.52 6.32
CA GLN A 66 -1.70 18.62 5.52
C GLN A 66 -0.90 17.63 4.66
N GLY A 67 0.44 17.67 4.70
CA GLY A 67 1.31 16.81 3.89
C GLY A 67 1.23 17.07 2.38
N LEU A 68 0.70 18.22 1.94
CA LEU A 68 0.46 18.51 0.53
C LEU A 68 1.74 18.92 -0.22
N LYS A 69 2.72 19.52 0.48
CA LYS A 69 4.04 19.74 -0.12
C LYS A 69 4.74 18.40 -0.35
N MET A 70 4.71 17.51 0.64
CA MET A 70 5.24 16.14 0.53
C MET A 70 4.58 15.37 -0.61
N LEU A 71 3.25 15.40 -0.68
CA LEU A 71 2.48 14.79 -1.78
C LEU A 71 2.91 15.34 -3.14
N THR A 72 3.09 16.66 -3.25
CA THR A 72 3.52 17.31 -4.50
C THR A 72 4.89 16.81 -4.97
N CYS A 73 5.87 16.73 -4.06
CA CYS A 73 7.18 16.17 -4.35
C CYS A 73 7.11 14.70 -4.77
N MET A 74 6.34 13.88 -4.05
CA MET A 74 6.22 12.45 -4.37
C MET A 74 5.49 12.19 -5.69
N LEU A 75 4.54 13.04 -6.09
CA LEU A 75 3.91 12.95 -7.42
C LEU A 75 4.87 13.37 -8.54
N ASP A 76 5.76 14.34 -8.31
CA ASP A 76 6.86 14.63 -9.24
C ASP A 76 7.80 13.42 -9.37
N CYS A 77 8.14 12.76 -8.26
CA CYS A 77 8.85 11.48 -8.29
C CYS A 77 8.09 10.42 -9.08
N GLY A 78 6.75 10.35 -8.95
CA GLY A 78 5.93 9.40 -9.71
C GLY A 78 6.03 9.60 -11.22
N LEU A 79 6.16 10.83 -11.71
CA LEU A 79 6.45 11.10 -13.12
C LEU A 79 7.82 10.56 -13.55
N LYS A 80 8.82 10.61 -12.67
CA LYS A 80 10.15 10.02 -12.92
C LYS A 80 10.07 8.48 -12.92
N THR A 81 9.30 7.89 -12.01
CA THR A 81 9.00 6.45 -11.98
C THR A 81 8.31 5.98 -13.25
N TYR A 82 7.44 6.80 -13.85
CA TYR A 82 6.80 6.46 -15.12
C TYR A 82 7.81 6.16 -16.24
N LEU A 83 8.94 6.88 -16.28
CA LEU A 83 10.01 6.62 -17.25
C LEU A 83 10.64 5.23 -17.06
N LEU A 84 10.72 4.73 -15.82
CA LEU A 84 11.17 3.36 -15.54
C LEU A 84 10.18 2.32 -16.07
N TYR A 85 8.87 2.55 -15.88
CA TYR A 85 7.83 1.67 -16.42
C TYR A 85 7.87 1.60 -17.95
N GLN A 86 8.05 2.74 -18.62
CA GLN A 86 8.23 2.79 -20.07
C GLN A 86 9.47 2.00 -20.51
N LYS A 87 10.59 2.15 -19.79
CA LYS A 87 11.83 1.40 -20.07
C LYS A 87 11.66 -0.11 -19.87
N TRP A 88 10.89 -0.53 -18.87
CA TRP A 88 10.59 -1.94 -18.62
C TRP A 88 9.51 -2.52 -19.55
N GLY A 89 8.80 -1.66 -20.30
CA GLY A 89 7.66 -2.08 -21.12
C GLY A 89 6.47 -2.57 -20.29
N ILE A 90 6.30 -2.04 -19.08
CA ILE A 90 5.11 -2.29 -18.25
C ILE A 90 4.01 -1.32 -18.68
N SER A 91 2.76 -1.80 -18.76
CA SER A 91 1.64 -1.01 -19.26
C SER A 91 1.33 0.21 -18.38
N ASP A 92 0.80 1.26 -19.03
CA ASP A 92 0.27 2.44 -18.35
C ASP A 92 -0.83 2.07 -17.32
N GLU A 93 -1.61 1.03 -17.59
CA GLU A 93 -2.65 0.54 -16.67
C GLU A 93 -2.05 0.09 -15.34
N ILE A 94 -1.02 -0.76 -15.35
CA ILE A 94 -0.35 -1.21 -14.12
C ILE A 94 0.31 -0.05 -13.40
N PHE A 95 0.93 0.88 -14.13
CA PHE A 95 1.50 2.08 -13.53
C PHE A 95 0.43 2.91 -12.81
N ILE A 96 -0.66 3.24 -13.49
CA ILE A 96 -1.75 4.04 -12.91
C ILE A 96 -2.38 3.32 -11.72
N ASP A 97 -2.68 2.03 -11.84
CA ASP A 97 -3.28 1.25 -10.75
C ASP A 97 -2.36 1.17 -9.53
N SER A 98 -1.05 1.06 -9.74
CA SER A 98 -0.06 1.06 -8.67
C SER A 98 0.03 2.41 -7.97
N LEU A 99 0.01 3.51 -8.73
CA LEU A 99 0.16 4.87 -8.20
C LEU A 99 -1.17 5.49 -7.72
N LYS A 100 -2.32 4.86 -8.00
CA LYS A 100 -3.63 5.25 -7.42
C LYS A 100 -3.69 5.14 -5.90
N CYS A 101 -2.68 4.53 -5.25
CA CYS A 101 -2.54 4.62 -3.79
C CYS A 101 -2.46 6.08 -3.29
N PHE A 102 -1.88 7.00 -4.07
CA PHE A 102 -1.81 8.42 -3.69
C PHE A 102 -3.19 9.06 -3.54
N SER A 103 -4.04 8.93 -4.54
CA SER A 103 -5.40 9.50 -4.49
C SER A 103 -6.28 8.77 -3.47
N ARG A 104 -6.08 7.45 -3.30
CA ARG A 104 -6.72 6.67 -2.24
C ARG A 104 -6.37 7.20 -0.85
N PHE A 105 -5.09 7.38 -0.54
CA PHE A 105 -4.67 7.91 0.77
C PHE A 105 -5.16 9.34 1.02
N VAL A 106 -5.19 10.18 -0.02
CA VAL A 106 -5.77 11.52 0.07
C VAL A 106 -7.25 11.47 0.46
N ARG A 107 -8.03 10.56 -0.14
CA ARG A 107 -9.45 10.38 0.18
C ARG A 107 -9.65 9.78 1.57
N GLU A 108 -8.85 8.79 1.94
CA GLU A 108 -8.89 8.20 3.28
C GLU A 108 -8.60 9.23 4.36
N HIS A 109 -7.63 10.13 4.16
CA HIS A 109 -7.37 11.22 5.09
C HIS A 109 -8.61 12.12 5.25
N HIS A 110 -9.31 12.43 4.16
CA HIS A 110 -10.56 13.18 4.22
C HIS A 110 -11.68 12.41 4.94
N GLU A 111 -11.80 11.10 4.73
CA GLU A 111 -12.73 10.25 5.48
C GLU A 111 -12.42 10.25 7.00
N SER A 112 -11.14 10.22 7.37
CA SER A 112 -10.69 10.21 8.77
C SER A 112 -10.84 11.56 9.49
N PHE A 113 -10.54 12.67 8.80
CA PHE A 113 -10.33 13.98 9.43
C PHE A 113 -11.25 15.10 8.89
N GLY A 114 -12.08 14.81 7.88
CA GLY A 114 -12.95 15.80 7.23
C GLY A 114 -12.23 16.82 6.35
N ILE A 115 -10.92 16.65 6.14
CA ILE A 115 -10.09 17.49 5.28
C ILE A 115 -9.16 16.62 4.46
N TYR A 116 -8.90 16.99 3.20
CA TYR A 116 -7.87 16.30 2.43
C TYR A 116 -6.47 16.58 3.01
N GLY A 117 -5.65 15.54 3.01
CA GLY A 117 -4.27 15.57 3.45
C GLY A 117 -3.55 14.30 3.02
N PHE A 118 -2.27 14.19 3.35
CA PHE A 118 -1.43 13.05 2.97
C PHE A 118 -0.45 12.72 4.09
N ASP A 119 -0.59 11.55 4.69
CA ASP A 119 0.13 11.09 5.89
C ASP A 119 0.68 9.65 5.72
N ARG A 120 0.86 9.23 4.47
CA ARG A 120 1.30 7.88 4.07
C ARG A 120 2.52 7.89 3.16
N GLU A 121 3.34 8.93 3.26
CA GLU A 121 4.57 9.10 2.49
C GLU A 121 5.57 7.94 2.70
N TRP A 122 5.60 7.36 3.90
CA TRP A 122 6.42 6.20 4.25
C TRP A 122 5.97 4.90 3.53
N TRP A 123 4.73 4.86 3.01
CA TRP A 123 4.24 3.73 2.23
C TRP A 123 4.60 3.87 0.75
N THR A 124 4.34 5.06 0.19
CA THR A 124 4.35 5.32 -1.25
C THR A 124 5.72 5.22 -1.92
N VAL A 125 6.80 5.25 -1.12
CA VAL A 125 8.17 5.03 -1.62
C VAL A 125 8.33 3.69 -2.35
N ARG A 126 7.54 2.66 -2.02
CA ARG A 126 7.59 1.33 -2.67
C ARG A 126 7.15 1.40 -4.13
N GLN A 127 6.15 2.22 -4.41
CA GLN A 127 5.65 2.48 -5.75
C GLN A 127 6.66 3.34 -6.51
N LEU A 128 7.20 4.38 -5.86
CA LEU A 128 8.20 5.27 -6.46
C LEU A 128 9.47 4.52 -6.87
N SER A 129 9.97 3.62 -6.01
CA SER A 129 11.15 2.79 -6.27
C SER A 129 10.90 1.64 -7.25
N GLY A 130 9.68 1.49 -7.78
CA GLY A 130 9.31 0.39 -8.68
C GLY A 130 9.44 -0.99 -8.02
N LYS A 131 9.21 -1.08 -6.71
CA LYS A 131 9.29 -2.33 -5.94
C LYS A 131 7.93 -2.97 -5.70
N LEU A 132 6.85 -2.18 -5.71
CA LEU A 132 5.49 -2.63 -5.47
C LEU A 132 4.59 -2.28 -6.65
N PHE A 133 3.82 -3.28 -7.11
CA PHE A 133 2.91 -3.16 -8.23
C PHE A 133 1.52 -3.65 -7.84
N ARG A 134 0.47 -2.88 -8.18
CA ARG A 134 -0.91 -3.35 -8.09
C ARG A 134 -1.25 -4.16 -9.34
N ILE A 135 -1.64 -5.42 -9.15
CA ILE A 135 -2.00 -6.33 -10.24
C ILE A 135 -3.39 -6.92 -9.93
N GLY A 136 -4.42 -6.41 -10.59
CA GLY A 136 -5.80 -6.69 -10.20
C GLY A 136 -6.14 -6.07 -8.83
N GLU A 137 -6.61 -6.89 -7.89
CA GLU A 137 -7.07 -6.40 -6.58
C GLU A 137 -5.97 -6.23 -5.54
N LEU A 138 -4.80 -6.85 -5.74
CA LEU A 138 -3.74 -6.94 -4.73
C LEU A 138 -2.46 -6.25 -5.19
N GLU A 139 -1.61 -5.92 -4.22
CA GLU A 139 -0.31 -5.30 -4.42
C GLU A 139 0.81 -6.30 -4.12
N TYR A 140 1.84 -6.34 -4.97
CA TYR A 140 2.94 -7.30 -4.91
C TYR A 140 4.26 -6.54 -4.83
N GLU A 141 4.91 -6.60 -3.66
CA GLU A 141 6.22 -5.99 -3.41
C GLU A 141 7.34 -7.02 -3.53
N PHE A 142 8.32 -6.76 -4.37
CA PHE A 142 9.46 -7.63 -4.63
C PHE A 142 10.58 -7.38 -3.63
N LYS A 143 10.81 -8.35 -2.74
CA LYS A 143 11.80 -8.24 -1.67
C LYS A 143 12.96 -9.20 -1.89
N GLU A 144 14.16 -8.70 -1.59
CA GLU A 144 15.37 -9.49 -1.61
C GLU A 144 16.16 -9.23 -0.33
N ASN A 145 16.37 -10.29 0.45
CA ASN A 145 17.18 -10.23 1.66
C ASN A 145 18.38 -11.16 1.52
N ARG A 146 19.47 -10.86 2.22
CA ARG A 146 20.60 -11.80 2.37
C ARG A 146 20.52 -12.46 3.74
N LYS A 147 20.34 -13.78 3.77
CA LYS A 147 20.38 -14.58 5.01
C LYS A 147 21.42 -15.66 4.88
N ASN A 148 22.38 -15.70 5.83
CA ASN A 148 23.49 -16.66 5.84
C ASN A 148 24.28 -16.70 4.51
N GLY A 149 24.49 -15.54 3.89
CA GLY A 149 25.18 -15.43 2.60
C GLY A 149 24.39 -15.89 1.37
N LYS A 150 23.12 -16.31 1.53
CA LYS A 150 22.22 -16.64 0.41
C LYS A 150 21.20 -15.54 0.18
N GLU A 151 21.02 -15.16 -1.08
CA GLU A 151 19.90 -14.31 -1.50
C GLU A 151 18.59 -15.08 -1.32
N GLN A 152 17.68 -14.49 -0.55
CA GLN A 152 16.35 -14.99 -0.32
C GLN A 152 15.36 -13.98 -0.88
N ARG A 153 14.74 -14.35 -1.99
CA ARG A 153 13.66 -13.59 -2.63
C ARG A 153 12.31 -14.04 -2.09
N TYR A 154 11.44 -13.08 -1.85
CA TYR A 154 10.03 -13.32 -1.56
C TYR A 154 9.20 -12.17 -2.11
N ILE A 155 7.90 -12.42 -2.30
CA ILE A 155 6.95 -11.41 -2.71
C ILE A 155 6.11 -11.08 -1.49
N SER A 156 6.13 -9.83 -1.03
CA SER A 156 5.23 -9.36 0.01
C SER A 156 3.92 -8.91 -0.63
N LEU A 157 2.84 -9.59 -0.29
CA LEU A 157 1.49 -9.30 -0.74
C LEU A 157 0.84 -8.32 0.22
N HIS A 158 0.29 -7.25 -0.34
CA HIS A 158 -0.43 -6.20 0.36
C HIS A 158 -1.87 -6.10 -0.15
N ILE A 159 -2.76 -5.63 0.72
CA ILE A 159 -4.21 -5.62 0.48
C ILE A 159 -4.68 -4.17 0.55
N PRO A 160 -4.86 -3.50 -0.61
CA PRO A 160 -5.45 -2.17 -0.66
C PRO A 160 -6.82 -2.12 0.02
N SER A 161 -7.17 -0.99 0.63
CA SER A 161 -8.44 -0.80 1.33
C SER A 161 -9.67 -0.91 0.41
N ASP A 162 -9.49 -0.66 -0.88
CA ASP A 162 -10.49 -0.77 -1.93
C ASP A 162 -10.47 -2.13 -2.65
N ALA A 163 -9.67 -3.09 -2.18
CA ALA A 163 -9.56 -4.40 -2.81
C ALA A 163 -10.87 -5.18 -2.73
N ASN A 164 -11.31 -5.73 -3.86
CA ASN A 164 -12.42 -6.66 -3.88
C ASN A 164 -11.98 -8.05 -3.39
N LEU A 165 -12.28 -8.36 -2.14
CA LEU A 165 -11.98 -9.67 -1.52
C LEU A 165 -12.94 -10.81 -1.95
N GLU A 166 -13.71 -10.65 -3.03
CA GLU A 166 -14.35 -11.82 -3.63
C GLU A 166 -13.29 -12.79 -4.13
N LEU A 167 -13.52 -14.07 -3.86
CA LEU A 167 -12.52 -15.12 -4.09
C LEU A 167 -12.07 -15.18 -5.56
N GLU A 168 -13.01 -14.97 -6.49
CA GLU A 168 -12.70 -14.95 -7.92
C GLU A 168 -11.79 -13.78 -8.31
N ALA A 169 -12.01 -12.59 -7.75
CA ALA A 169 -11.21 -11.40 -8.03
C ALA A 169 -9.79 -11.54 -7.45
N VAL A 170 -9.68 -12.07 -6.22
CA VAL A 170 -8.41 -12.43 -5.59
C VAL A 170 -7.65 -13.47 -6.42
N HIS A 171 -8.32 -14.54 -6.84
CA HIS A 171 -7.70 -15.59 -7.66
C HIS A 171 -7.25 -15.07 -9.02
N ARG A 172 -8.02 -14.16 -9.62
CA ARG A 172 -7.62 -13.47 -10.85
C ARG A 172 -6.37 -12.64 -10.62
N SER A 173 -6.28 -11.91 -9.50
CA SER A 173 -5.08 -11.17 -9.13
C SER A 173 -3.85 -12.09 -9.02
N TYR A 174 -3.96 -13.25 -8.37
CA TYR A 174 -2.85 -14.22 -8.30
C TYR A 174 -2.37 -14.71 -9.66
N ARG A 175 -3.31 -15.05 -10.56
CA ARG A 175 -2.98 -15.49 -11.93
C ARG A 175 -2.27 -14.41 -12.72
N LEU A 176 -2.79 -13.18 -12.68
CA LEU A 176 -2.18 -12.05 -13.36
C LEU A 176 -0.80 -11.72 -12.80
N ALA A 177 -0.63 -11.81 -11.48
CA ALA A 177 0.66 -11.61 -10.84
C ALA A 177 1.67 -12.69 -11.26
N GLY A 178 1.25 -13.95 -11.39
CA GLY A 178 2.08 -15.03 -11.94
C GLY A 178 2.60 -14.71 -13.35
N ILE A 179 1.70 -14.27 -14.24
CA ILE A 179 2.05 -13.85 -15.61
C ILE A 179 3.01 -12.66 -15.59
N PHE A 180 2.71 -11.65 -14.78
CA PHE A 180 3.54 -10.45 -14.62
C PHE A 180 4.95 -10.80 -14.13
N VAL A 181 5.06 -11.69 -13.13
CA VAL A 181 6.35 -12.12 -12.60
C VAL A 181 7.15 -12.89 -13.63
N ARG A 182 6.55 -13.80 -14.41
CA ARG A 182 7.28 -14.49 -15.49
C ARG A 182 7.86 -13.53 -16.51
N GLN A 183 7.10 -12.50 -16.86
CA GLN A 183 7.48 -11.55 -17.91
C GLN A 183 8.54 -10.56 -17.43
N TYR A 184 8.36 -9.96 -16.26
CA TYR A 184 9.17 -8.81 -15.82
C TYR A 184 10.14 -9.13 -14.68
N PHE A 185 9.86 -10.16 -13.87
CA PHE A 185 10.65 -10.52 -12.69
C PHE A 185 10.92 -12.04 -12.61
N PRO A 186 11.47 -12.69 -13.66
CA PRO A 186 11.55 -14.15 -13.73
C PRO A 186 12.34 -14.79 -12.57
N ALA A 187 13.29 -14.05 -11.97
CA ALA A 187 14.01 -14.48 -10.77
C ALA A 187 13.11 -14.71 -9.53
N TYR A 188 11.86 -14.25 -9.56
CA TYR A 188 10.88 -14.35 -8.49
C TYR A 188 9.78 -15.38 -8.75
N ILE A 189 9.79 -16.11 -9.88
CA ILE A 189 8.69 -17.02 -10.23
C ILE A 189 8.45 -18.15 -9.19
N HIS A 190 9.51 -18.55 -8.48
CA HIS A 190 9.44 -19.53 -7.38
C HIS A 190 9.58 -18.88 -5.99
N ALA A 191 9.55 -17.55 -5.92
CA ALA A 191 9.61 -16.84 -4.66
C ALA A 191 8.31 -17.04 -3.88
N LYS A 192 8.41 -17.33 -2.58
CA LYS A 192 7.23 -17.48 -1.73
C LYS A 192 6.49 -16.16 -1.60
N ILE A 193 5.16 -16.23 -1.58
CA ILE A 193 4.30 -15.06 -1.33
C ILE A 193 3.98 -14.99 0.16
N ARG A 194 4.40 -13.90 0.81
CA ARG A 194 4.18 -13.61 2.23
C ARG A 194 3.12 -12.51 2.37
N CYS A 195 2.25 -12.61 3.36
CA CYS A 195 1.37 -11.51 3.76
C CYS A 195 1.44 -11.34 5.28
N SER A 196 1.45 -10.09 5.75
CA SER A 196 1.24 -9.73 7.16
C SER A 196 0.12 -8.69 7.18
N SER A 197 -0.96 -9.00 7.90
CA SER A 197 -2.15 -8.14 7.94
C SER A 197 -3.06 -8.55 9.09
N TRP A 198 -3.78 -7.59 9.66
CA TRP A 198 -4.90 -7.87 10.58
C TRP A 198 -5.94 -8.82 9.96
N LEU A 199 -6.11 -8.83 8.64
CA LEU A 199 -7.00 -9.76 7.92
C LEU A 199 -6.59 -11.24 8.09
N LEU A 200 -5.32 -11.50 8.44
CA LEU A 200 -4.80 -12.83 8.71
C LEU A 200 -4.91 -13.22 10.19
N ALA A 201 -5.42 -12.34 11.06
CA ALA A 201 -5.55 -12.63 12.48
C ALA A 201 -6.54 -13.79 12.74
N PRO A 202 -6.13 -14.87 13.43
CA PRO A 202 -7.01 -16.00 13.72
C PRO A 202 -8.27 -15.61 14.52
N ALA A 203 -8.16 -14.58 15.37
CA ALA A 203 -9.26 -14.03 16.17
C ALA A 203 -10.49 -13.64 15.33
N LEU A 204 -10.29 -13.27 14.06
CA LEU A 204 -11.39 -12.89 13.17
C LEU A 204 -12.41 -14.01 12.94
N ARG A 205 -12.06 -15.28 13.19
CA ARG A 205 -13.00 -16.42 13.09
C ARG A 205 -14.09 -16.39 14.15
N ASP A 206 -13.81 -15.74 15.28
CA ASP A 206 -14.78 -15.53 16.36
C ASP A 206 -15.59 -14.24 16.16
N VAL A 207 -15.12 -13.36 15.28
CA VAL A 207 -15.72 -12.05 14.97
C VAL A 207 -16.62 -12.12 13.73
N LEU A 208 -16.28 -12.95 12.76
CA LEU A 208 -16.90 -12.99 11.43
C LEU A 208 -17.48 -14.37 11.11
N PRO A 209 -18.59 -14.43 10.35
CA PRO A 209 -19.15 -15.70 9.90
C PRO A 209 -18.18 -16.41 8.95
N SER A 210 -18.25 -17.75 8.92
CA SER A 210 -17.33 -18.60 8.16
C SER A 210 -17.35 -18.39 6.64
N ASN A 211 -18.41 -17.77 6.12
CA ASN A 211 -18.60 -17.40 4.71
C ASN A 211 -18.14 -15.96 4.39
N SER A 212 -17.68 -15.18 5.37
CA SER A 212 -17.13 -13.84 5.15
C SER A 212 -15.97 -13.88 4.14
N LYS A 213 -15.88 -12.86 3.30
CA LYS A 213 -14.79 -12.68 2.32
C LYS A 213 -13.41 -12.73 3.00
N ILE A 214 -13.28 -12.06 4.15
CA ILE A 214 -12.04 -12.03 4.94
C ILE A 214 -11.66 -13.43 5.40
N ILE A 215 -12.61 -14.22 5.90
CA ILE A 215 -12.35 -15.59 6.36
C ILE A 215 -12.01 -16.52 5.20
N ARG A 216 -12.64 -16.33 4.02
CA ARG A 216 -12.29 -17.09 2.81
C ARG A 216 -10.87 -16.76 2.33
N PHE A 217 -10.51 -15.48 2.29
CA PHE A 217 -9.15 -15.02 1.95
C PHE A 217 -8.11 -15.55 2.94
N GLN A 218 -8.36 -15.45 4.25
CA GLN A 218 -7.47 -15.93 5.29
C GLN A 218 -7.14 -17.43 5.15
N LYS A 219 -8.11 -18.25 4.72
CA LYS A 219 -7.94 -19.71 4.54
C LYS A 219 -6.93 -20.07 3.44
N GLU A 220 -6.56 -19.13 2.58
CA GLU A 220 -5.59 -19.37 1.50
C GLU A 220 -4.14 -19.31 1.99
N PHE A 221 -3.93 -18.84 3.22
CA PHE A 221 -2.62 -18.66 3.85
C PHE A 221 -2.37 -19.70 4.94
N LEU A 222 -1.12 -20.15 5.02
CA LEU A 222 -0.58 -20.82 6.20
C LEU A 222 -0.02 -19.76 7.16
N ILE A 223 -0.77 -19.47 8.21
CA ILE A 223 -0.37 -18.52 9.26
C ILE A 223 0.76 -19.14 10.08
N GLN A 224 1.85 -18.39 10.25
CA GLN A 224 3.05 -18.85 10.98
C GLN A 224 3.32 -18.05 12.24
N HIS A 225 2.90 -16.80 12.28
CA HIS A 225 3.10 -15.90 13.40
C HIS A 225 1.84 -15.08 13.63
N VAL A 226 1.57 -14.79 14.89
CA VAL A 226 0.49 -13.90 15.32
C VAL A 226 1.07 -12.90 16.30
N GLU A 227 0.90 -11.62 16.01
CA GLU A 227 1.21 -10.54 16.93
C GLU A 227 -0.10 -10.13 17.64
N GLU A 228 -0.35 -10.73 18.80
CA GLU A 228 -1.62 -10.57 19.52
C GLU A 228 -1.87 -9.14 20.00
N GLU A 229 -0.82 -8.38 20.28
CA GLU A 229 -0.89 -7.01 20.79
C GLU A 229 -1.09 -5.96 19.69
N SER A 230 -1.02 -6.35 18.41
CA SER A 230 -1.19 -5.41 17.31
C SER A 230 -2.63 -4.87 17.28
N ASP A 231 -2.73 -3.55 17.23
CA ASP A 231 -3.97 -2.80 17.04
C ASP A 231 -4.10 -2.27 15.61
N SER A 232 -3.29 -2.78 14.66
CA SER A 232 -3.23 -2.26 13.29
C SER A 232 -4.58 -2.25 12.56
N PHE A 233 -5.52 -3.12 12.94
CA PHE A 233 -6.90 -3.11 12.44
C PHE A 233 -7.61 -1.77 12.65
N MET A 234 -7.26 -1.00 13.68
CA MET A 234 -7.88 0.27 14.02
C MET A 234 -7.84 1.26 12.87
N GLN A 235 -6.65 1.42 12.29
CA GLN A 235 -6.42 2.30 11.14
C GLN A 235 -7.31 1.92 9.94
N TRP A 236 -7.55 0.63 9.72
CA TRP A 236 -8.22 0.15 8.52
C TRP A 236 -9.74 0.06 8.66
N VAL A 237 -10.22 -0.37 9.84
CA VAL A 237 -11.64 -0.58 10.14
C VAL A 237 -12.32 0.69 10.64
N TYR A 238 -11.63 1.47 11.46
CA TYR A 238 -12.18 2.67 12.11
C TYR A 238 -11.55 3.98 11.61
N LYS A 239 -10.61 3.88 10.67
CA LYS A 239 -9.97 5.02 9.99
C LYS A 239 -9.12 5.92 10.91
N ARG A 240 -9.04 5.60 12.19
CA ARG A 240 -8.19 6.28 13.18
C ARG A 240 -7.69 5.29 14.23
N THR A 241 -6.54 5.59 14.82
CA THR A 241 -5.90 4.77 15.87
C THR A 241 -6.13 5.31 17.28
N ASP A 242 -6.66 6.52 17.42
CA ASP A 242 -6.79 7.26 18.68
C ASP A 242 -8.20 7.16 19.31
N ILE A 243 -9.10 6.36 18.73
CA ILE A 243 -10.48 6.22 19.23
C ILE A 243 -10.49 5.26 20.43
N PRO A 244 -10.98 5.69 21.62
CA PRO A 244 -11.17 4.79 22.75
C PRO A 244 -12.13 3.64 22.43
N TRP A 245 -11.88 2.45 22.98
CA TRP A 245 -12.64 1.23 22.68
C TRP A 245 -14.16 1.37 22.86
N GLU A 246 -14.59 2.07 23.91
CA GLU A 246 -16.00 2.30 24.23
C GLU A 246 -16.68 3.22 23.20
N SER A 247 -15.89 4.05 22.53
CA SER A 247 -16.32 5.05 21.54
C SER A 247 -16.14 4.60 20.10
N LEU A 248 -15.73 3.34 19.88
CA LEU A 248 -15.59 2.80 18.53
C LEU A 248 -16.94 2.91 17.76
N PRO A 249 -16.90 3.42 16.51
CA PRO A 249 -18.06 3.42 15.61
C PRO A 249 -18.66 2.03 15.44
N GLU A 250 -19.94 1.96 15.10
CA GLU A 250 -20.71 0.72 15.01
C GLU A 250 -21.58 0.67 13.75
N GLU A 251 -21.14 1.31 12.67
CA GLU A 251 -21.92 1.46 11.43
C GLU A 251 -22.02 0.14 10.67
N THR A 252 -20.92 -0.62 10.63
CA THR A 252 -20.86 -1.92 9.95
C THR A 252 -20.95 -3.09 10.93
N THR A 253 -21.32 -4.28 10.44
CA THR A 253 -21.32 -5.50 11.26
C THR A 253 -19.92 -5.86 11.75
N LEU A 254 -18.89 -5.63 10.93
CA LEU A 254 -17.50 -5.85 11.35
C LEU A 254 -17.13 -4.95 12.53
N GLN A 255 -17.46 -3.66 12.46
CA GLN A 255 -17.22 -2.70 13.53
C GLN A 255 -17.93 -3.11 14.83
N ARG A 256 -19.23 -3.41 14.77
CA ARG A 256 -20.00 -3.88 15.95
C ARG A 256 -19.37 -5.12 16.59
N ASN A 257 -19.05 -6.12 15.78
CA ASN A 257 -18.51 -7.38 16.28
C ASN A 257 -17.11 -7.19 16.88
N LEU A 258 -16.24 -6.39 16.25
CA LEU A 258 -14.91 -6.10 16.77
C LEU A 258 -14.98 -5.32 18.08
N LYS A 259 -15.83 -4.30 18.18
CA LYS A 259 -16.03 -3.54 19.42
C LYS A 259 -16.45 -4.46 20.57
N GLN A 260 -17.47 -5.31 20.36
CA GLN A 260 -17.90 -6.28 21.36
C GLN A 260 -16.79 -7.26 21.75
N TYR A 261 -16.02 -7.73 20.77
CA TYR A 261 -14.90 -8.63 20.99
C TYR A 261 -13.82 -7.99 21.89
N ILE A 262 -13.42 -6.75 21.61
CA ILE A 262 -12.43 -6.00 22.38
C ILE A 262 -12.93 -5.68 23.79
N LEU A 263 -14.17 -5.20 23.92
CA LEU A 263 -14.77 -4.90 25.23
C LEU A 263 -14.93 -6.14 26.13
N SER A 264 -14.89 -7.34 25.55
CA SER A 264 -14.82 -8.59 26.32
C SER A 264 -13.41 -8.96 26.81
N GLY A 265 -12.43 -8.06 26.65
CA GLY A 265 -11.03 -8.24 27.05
C GLY A 265 -10.20 -9.08 26.08
N ARG A 266 -10.71 -9.35 24.87
CA ARG A 266 -10.01 -10.15 23.86
C ARG A 266 -9.26 -9.27 22.87
N LYS A 267 -8.19 -9.82 22.30
CA LYS A 267 -7.29 -9.12 21.37
C LYS A 267 -7.46 -9.67 19.96
N VAL A 268 -7.47 -8.76 18.99
CA VAL A 268 -7.61 -9.10 17.56
C VAL A 268 -6.25 -9.52 17.02
N GLY A 269 -5.24 -8.66 17.20
CA GLY A 269 -3.88 -8.89 16.73
C GLY A 269 -3.73 -8.83 15.21
N GLU A 270 -2.56 -9.27 14.76
CA GLU A 270 -2.17 -9.35 13.36
C GLU A 270 -1.57 -10.71 13.02
N GLY A 271 -1.94 -11.27 11.86
CA GLY A 271 -1.40 -12.54 11.38
C GLY A 271 -0.34 -12.34 10.30
N ALA A 272 0.71 -13.15 10.33
CA ALA A 272 1.70 -13.23 9.25
C ALA A 272 1.86 -14.68 8.77
N GLY A 273 1.90 -14.86 7.46
CA GLY A 273 1.96 -16.18 6.86
C GLY A 273 2.34 -16.18 5.40
N TYR A 274 2.31 -17.38 4.81
CA TYR A 274 2.61 -17.59 3.39
C TYR A 274 1.37 -18.08 2.67
N LEU A 275 1.20 -17.66 1.40
CA LEU A 275 0.20 -18.26 0.53
C LEU A 275 0.43 -19.77 0.47
N SER A 276 -0.62 -20.56 0.67
CA SER A 276 -0.49 -22.02 0.74
C SER A 276 0.05 -22.60 -0.56
N GLU A 277 0.90 -23.63 -0.46
CA GLU A 277 1.56 -24.25 -1.61
C GLU A 277 0.55 -24.69 -2.69
N LYS A 278 -0.60 -25.23 -2.27
CA LYS A 278 -1.70 -25.63 -3.16
C LYS A 278 -2.22 -24.46 -4.00
N ILE A 279 -2.43 -23.30 -3.38
CA ILE A 279 -2.94 -22.12 -4.07
C ILE A 279 -1.86 -21.50 -4.95
N PHE A 280 -0.63 -21.40 -4.43
CA PHE A 280 0.52 -20.90 -5.15
C PHE A 280 0.76 -21.68 -6.46
N GLN A 281 0.85 -23.01 -6.38
CA GLN A 281 1.05 -23.86 -7.56
C GLN A 281 -0.10 -23.76 -8.57
N ARG A 282 -1.34 -23.74 -8.07
CA ARG A 282 -2.54 -23.76 -8.91
C ARG A 282 -2.80 -22.43 -9.61
N LEU A 283 -2.52 -21.30 -8.95
CA LEU A 283 -2.96 -19.99 -9.41
C LEU A 283 -1.83 -19.04 -9.76
N PHE A 284 -0.65 -19.17 -9.15
CA PHE A 284 0.45 -18.25 -9.41
C PHE A 284 1.46 -18.82 -10.40
N THR A 285 1.84 -20.08 -10.26
CA THR A 285 2.82 -20.72 -11.16
C THR A 285 2.19 -21.60 -12.23
N ALA A 286 0.86 -21.61 -12.39
CA ALA A 286 0.20 -22.35 -13.45
C ALA A 286 0.50 -21.71 -14.81
N GLU A 287 0.93 -22.50 -15.79
CA GLU A 287 1.18 -22.06 -17.18
C GLU A 287 -0.12 -21.77 -17.92
#